data_AF-A0A258T596-F1
#
_entry.id   AF-A0A258T596-F1
#
_cell.length_a   1.000
_cell.length_b   1.000
_cell.length_c   1.000
_cell.angle_alpha   90.00
_cell.angle_beta   90.00
_cell.angle_gamma   90.00
#
_symmetry.space_group_name_H-M   'P 1'
#
loop_
_entity.id
_entity.type
_entity.pdbx_description
1 polymer ?
#
loop_
_entity_poly.entity_id
_entity_poly.type
_entity_poly.pdbx_seq_one_letter_code
_entity_poly.pdbx_strand_id
1 'polypeptide(L)'
;MNTDRRRMLLLVAAALLAPTAARAATRPLVTVYKDPSCACCGAWADHIAKAGFSMTIVEEPRMNAIKVRFGIPSALWSCHTAEVENYLLEGHVPATPSLFMRFRSASPIPN
;
A
#
# COMPACT_ATOMS: atom_id res chain seq x y z
N MET A 1 2.53 48.27 30.45
CA MET A 1 1.94 48.32 29.10
C MET A 1 2.90 47.93 27.97
N ASN A 2 4.17 48.40 27.93
CA ASN A 2 5.09 48.03 26.84
C ASN A 2 5.76 46.64 27.02
N THR A 3 5.90 46.19 28.27
CA THR A 3 6.49 44.90 28.65
C THR A 3 5.57 43.71 28.34
N ASP A 4 4.25 43.93 28.41
CA ASP A 4 3.23 42.90 28.12
C ASP A 4 3.15 42.57 26.63
N ARG A 5 3.24 43.59 25.77
CA ARG A 5 3.32 43.39 24.31
C ARG A 5 4.56 42.62 23.89
N ARG A 6 5.72 42.93 24.50
CA ARG A 6 6.98 42.23 24.23
C ARG A 6 6.93 40.76 24.66
N ARG A 7 6.37 40.48 25.85
CA ARG A 7 6.16 39.11 26.34
C ARG A 7 5.18 38.35 25.46
N MET A 8 4.09 38.98 25.05
CA MET A 8 3.09 38.38 24.18
C MET A 8 3.66 38.06 22.79
N LEU A 9 4.47 38.96 22.21
CA LEU A 9 5.18 38.72 20.94
C LEU A 9 6.18 37.57 21.03
N LEU A 10 6.92 37.46 22.15
CA LEU A 10 7.88 36.38 22.36
C LEU A 10 7.21 35.02 22.53
N LEU A 11 6.05 34.96 23.21
CA LEU A 11 5.28 33.72 23.37
C LEU A 11 4.68 33.23 22.05
N VAL A 12 4.19 34.15 21.21
CA VAL A 12 3.68 33.80 19.86
C VAL A 12 4.82 33.29 18.97
N ALA A 13 5.99 33.94 18.99
CA ALA A 13 7.15 33.50 18.23
C ALA A 13 7.64 32.10 18.66
N ALA A 14 7.60 31.79 19.96
CA ALA A 14 7.97 30.47 20.48
C ALA A 14 7.00 29.36 20.03
N ALA A 15 5.69 29.66 19.91
CA ALA A 15 4.70 28.69 19.42
C ALA A 15 4.85 28.37 17.92
N LEU A 16 5.36 29.30 17.12
CA LEU A 16 5.63 29.11 15.68
C LEU A 16 6.86 28.22 15.40
N LEU A 17 7.73 28.03 16.39
CA LEU A 17 8.95 27.21 16.30
C LEU A 17 8.75 25.80 16.86
N ALA A 18 7.54 25.46 17.32
CA ALA A 18 7.25 24.11 17.80
C ALA A 18 7.40 23.10 16.64
N PRO A 19 8.29 22.11 16.74
CA PRO A 19 8.45 21.11 15.70
C PRO A 19 7.15 20.31 15.56
N THR A 20 6.53 20.39 14.40
CA THR A 20 5.44 19.48 14.04
C THR A 20 6.06 18.09 13.91
N ALA A 21 5.76 17.19 14.86
CA ALA A 21 6.17 15.80 14.75
C ALA A 21 5.53 15.19 13.49
N ALA A 22 6.33 15.04 12.44
CA ALA A 22 5.93 14.29 11.27
C ALA A 22 5.77 12.82 11.69
N ARG A 23 4.52 12.36 11.78
CA ARG A 23 4.23 10.93 11.95
C ARG A 23 4.60 10.23 10.64
N ALA A 24 5.60 9.35 10.70
CA ALA A 24 5.85 8.41 9.63
C ALA A 24 4.61 7.52 9.48
N ALA A 25 3.89 7.64 8.36
CA ALA A 25 2.80 6.73 8.04
C ALA A 25 3.39 5.36 7.73
N THR A 26 2.99 4.33 8.48
CA THR A 26 3.32 2.94 8.16
C THR A 26 2.65 2.58 6.84
N ARG A 27 3.43 2.11 5.86
CA ARG A 27 2.88 1.63 4.59
C ARG A 27 2.08 0.35 4.83
N PRO A 28 1.00 0.12 4.05
CA PRO A 28 0.22 -1.10 4.18
C PRO A 28 1.02 -2.35 3.79
N LEU A 29 0.63 -3.50 4.33
CA LEU A 29 1.13 -4.80 3.90
C LEU A 29 0.60 -5.12 2.50
N VAL A 30 1.47 -5.64 1.65
CA VAL A 30 1.15 -6.13 0.30
C VAL A 30 1.27 -7.64 0.27
N THR A 31 0.16 -8.34 0.05
CA THR A 31 0.16 -9.80 -0.14
C THR A 31 0.12 -10.13 -1.63
N VAL A 32 1.17 -10.74 -2.16
CA VAL A 32 1.32 -11.07 -3.58
C VAL A 32 1.08 -12.56 -3.81
N TYR A 33 0.06 -12.90 -4.58
CA TYR A 33 -0.21 -14.24 -5.07
C TYR A 33 0.41 -14.41 -6.45
N LYS A 34 1.35 -15.33 -6.59
CA LYS A 34 2.02 -15.61 -7.87
C LYS A 34 2.19 -17.10 -8.12
N ASP A 35 2.30 -17.48 -9.39
CA ASP A 35 2.81 -18.80 -9.74
C ASP A 35 4.28 -18.95 -9.28
N PRO A 36 4.69 -20.10 -8.68
CA PRO A 36 6.07 -20.34 -8.27
C PRO A 36 7.09 -20.16 -9.40
N SER A 37 6.72 -20.54 -10.62
CA SER A 37 7.59 -20.52 -11.80
C SER A 37 7.66 -19.16 -12.51
N CYS A 38 6.86 -18.17 -12.09
CA CYS A 38 6.84 -16.84 -12.70
C CYS A 38 7.96 -15.93 -12.15
N ALA A 39 9.11 -15.92 -12.82
CA ALA A 39 10.25 -15.11 -12.40
C ALA A 39 9.98 -13.58 -12.44
N CYS A 40 9.24 -13.10 -13.44
CA CYS A 40 8.90 -11.67 -13.53
C CYS A 40 7.98 -11.20 -12.40
N CYS A 41 7.14 -12.09 -11.87
CA CYS A 41 6.29 -11.82 -10.71
C CYS A 41 7.13 -11.62 -9.43
N GLY A 42 8.21 -12.40 -9.27
CA GLY A 42 9.17 -12.20 -8.18
C GLY A 42 9.92 -10.88 -8.31
N ALA A 43 10.38 -10.54 -9.51
CA ALA A 43 11.06 -9.25 -9.75
C ALA A 43 10.15 -8.04 -9.49
N TRP A 44 8.86 -8.13 -9.85
CA TRP A 44 7.88 -7.10 -9.53
C TRP A 44 7.70 -6.96 -8.01
N ALA A 45 7.55 -8.07 -7.30
CA ALA A 45 7.47 -8.09 -5.85
C ALA A 45 8.70 -7.39 -5.23
N ASP A 46 9.91 -7.77 -5.62
CA ASP A 46 11.15 -7.13 -5.14
C ASP A 46 11.18 -5.61 -5.38
N HIS A 47 10.62 -5.14 -6.50
CA HIS A 47 10.51 -3.72 -6.81
C HIS A 47 9.57 -3.00 -5.82
N ILE A 48 8.42 -3.60 -5.49
CA ILE A 48 7.48 -3.06 -4.49
C ILE A 48 8.10 -3.03 -3.09
N ALA A 49 8.84 -4.08 -2.69
CA ALA A 49 9.56 -4.09 -1.42
C ALA A 49 10.61 -2.98 -1.34
N LYS A 50 11.35 -2.74 -2.44
CA LYS A 50 12.34 -1.63 -2.53
C LYS A 50 11.70 -0.25 -2.45
N ALA A 51 10.44 -0.10 -2.86
CA ALA A 51 9.66 1.11 -2.62
C ALA A 51 9.27 1.29 -1.13
N GLY A 52 9.59 0.29 -0.29
CA GLY A 52 9.48 0.30 1.16
C GLY A 52 8.12 -0.11 1.69
N PHE A 53 7.35 -0.88 0.91
CA PHE A 53 6.16 -1.58 1.38
C PHE A 53 6.57 -2.86 2.12
N SER A 54 5.83 -3.21 3.18
CA SER A 54 5.93 -4.53 3.79
C SER A 54 5.25 -5.55 2.88
N MET A 55 5.81 -6.76 2.77
CA MET A 55 5.32 -7.73 1.78
C MET A 55 5.22 -9.15 2.31
N THR A 56 4.25 -9.88 1.77
CA THR A 56 4.10 -11.34 1.91
C THR A 56 3.90 -11.93 0.51
N ILE A 57 4.64 -12.99 0.21
CA ILE A 57 4.49 -13.72 -1.06
C ILE A 57 3.79 -15.04 -0.76
N VAL A 58 2.71 -15.30 -1.50
CA VAL A 58 1.99 -16.57 -1.51
C VAL A 58 2.22 -17.22 -2.87
N GLU A 59 2.91 -18.35 -2.87
CA GLU A 59 3.11 -19.14 -4.08
C GLU A 59 1.89 -20.03 -4.33
N GLU A 60 1.22 -19.84 -5.45
CA GLU A 60 -0.01 -20.54 -5.81
C GLU A 60 0.04 -20.98 -7.27
N PRO A 61 0.21 -22.29 -7.54
CA PRO A 61 0.19 -22.84 -8.91
C PRO A 61 -1.16 -22.69 -9.63
N ARG A 62 -2.27 -22.54 -8.89
CA ARG A 62 -3.62 -22.39 -9.45
C ARG A 62 -4.11 -20.95 -9.35
N MET A 63 -3.39 -20.04 -9.98
CA MET A 63 -3.70 -18.60 -9.96
C MET A 63 -5.12 -18.26 -10.45
N ASN A 64 -5.69 -19.06 -11.35
CA ASN A 64 -7.08 -18.91 -11.79
C ASN A 64 -8.08 -19.01 -10.62
N ALA A 65 -7.87 -19.93 -9.67
CA ALA A 65 -8.73 -20.10 -8.51
C ALA A 65 -8.68 -18.89 -7.58
N ILE A 66 -7.50 -18.28 -7.42
CA ILE A 66 -7.34 -17.02 -6.66
C ILE A 66 -8.10 -15.88 -7.33
N LYS A 67 -7.93 -15.70 -8.64
CA LYS A 67 -8.58 -14.62 -9.39
C LYS A 67 -10.11 -14.74 -9.37
N VAL A 68 -10.63 -15.97 -9.47
CA VAL A 68 -12.07 -16.25 -9.32
C VAL A 68 -12.55 -15.94 -7.91
N ARG A 69 -11.81 -16.37 -6.87
CA ARG A 69 -12.15 -16.09 -5.46
C ARG A 69 -12.23 -14.59 -5.19
N PHE A 70 -11.32 -13.82 -5.78
CA PHE A 70 -11.30 -12.36 -5.67
C PHE A 70 -12.30 -11.65 -6.59
N GLY A 71 -13.03 -12.38 -7.44
CA GLY A 71 -14.01 -11.80 -8.36
C GLY A 71 -13.39 -10.95 -9.47
N ILE A 72 -12.13 -11.19 -9.83
CA ILE A 72 -11.43 -10.43 -10.87
C ILE A 72 -12.03 -10.84 -12.23
N PRO A 73 -12.53 -9.90 -13.04
CA PRO A 73 -13.01 -10.18 -14.39
C PRO A 73 -11.91 -10.84 -15.23
N SER A 74 -12.24 -11.91 -15.95
CA SER A 74 -11.27 -12.68 -16.74
C SER A 74 -10.53 -11.83 -17.79
N ALA A 75 -11.16 -10.78 -18.30
CA ALA A 75 -10.56 -9.83 -19.23
C ALA A 75 -9.39 -9.02 -18.63
N LEU A 76 -9.24 -8.99 -17.30
CA LEU A 76 -8.17 -8.29 -16.60
C LEU A 76 -7.05 -9.22 -16.13
N TRP A 77 -7.20 -10.54 -16.28
CA TRP A 77 -6.27 -11.49 -15.69
C TRP A 77 -4.83 -11.35 -16.22
N SER A 78 -3.89 -11.40 -15.30
CA SER A 78 -2.45 -11.34 -15.51
C SER A 78 -1.73 -12.44 -14.71
N CYS A 79 -0.39 -12.40 -14.68
CA CYS A 79 0.44 -13.48 -14.10
C CYS A 79 0.38 -13.54 -12.56
N HIS A 80 0.06 -12.44 -11.88
CA HIS A 80 -0.04 -12.36 -10.43
C HIS A 80 -1.16 -11.40 -10.00
N THR A 81 -1.56 -11.50 -8.75
CA THR A 81 -2.53 -10.62 -8.10
C THR A 81 -1.96 -10.21 -6.75
N ALA A 82 -2.02 -8.94 -6.39
CA ALA A 82 -1.65 -8.47 -5.06
C ALA A 82 -2.83 -7.84 -4.33
N GLU A 83 -2.93 -8.10 -3.03
CA GLU A 83 -3.89 -7.48 -2.13
C GLU A 83 -3.19 -6.44 -1.26
N VAL A 84 -3.79 -5.25 -1.16
CA VAL A 84 -3.32 -4.14 -0.32
C VAL A 84 -4.53 -3.50 0.33
N GLU A 85 -4.70 -3.69 1.63
CA GLU A 85 -5.88 -3.26 2.40
C GLU A 85 -7.20 -3.74 1.79
N ASN A 86 -7.88 -2.87 1.04
CA ASN A 86 -9.15 -3.14 0.36
C ASN A 86 -9.05 -2.98 -1.16
N TYR A 87 -7.84 -3.10 -1.69
CA TYR A 87 -7.52 -3.01 -3.11
C TYR A 87 -6.88 -4.29 -3.62
N LEU A 88 -7.17 -4.60 -4.88
CA LEU A 88 -6.49 -5.64 -5.63
C LEU A 88 -5.71 -5.00 -6.78
N LEU A 89 -4.47 -5.43 -6.94
CA LEU A 89 -3.59 -5.04 -8.03
C LEU A 89 -3.40 -6.26 -8.92
N GLU A 90 -3.77 -6.13 -10.18
CA GLU A 90 -3.70 -7.21 -11.15
C GLU A 90 -2.62 -6.89 -12.19
N GLY A 91 -1.61 -7.76 -12.27
CA GLY A 91 -0.49 -7.58 -13.20
C GLY A 91 0.52 -6.51 -12.77
N HIS A 92 1.37 -6.08 -13.73
CA HIS A 92 2.57 -5.29 -13.48
C HIS A 92 2.29 -3.80 -13.21
N VAL A 93 1.53 -3.53 -12.16
CA VAL A 93 1.18 -2.17 -11.71
C VAL A 93 2.45 -1.44 -11.21
N PRO A 94 2.74 -0.21 -11.69
CA PRO A 94 3.87 0.57 -11.17
C PRO A 94 3.73 0.83 -9.67
N ALA A 95 4.85 0.97 -8.96
CA ALA A 95 4.90 1.32 -7.54
C ALA A 95 4.54 2.81 -7.27
N THR A 96 3.51 3.32 -7.95
CA THR A 96 3.04 4.71 -7.84
C THR A 96 1.77 4.77 -6.98
N PRO A 97 1.58 5.80 -6.13
CA PRO A 97 0.42 5.92 -5.23
C PRO A 97 -0.97 5.98 -5.90
N SER A 98 -1.04 6.07 -7.22
CA SER A 98 -2.25 6.48 -7.94
C SER A 98 -3.01 5.36 -8.65
N LEU A 99 -2.52 4.13 -8.67
CA LEU A 99 -3.20 3.02 -9.37
C LEU A 99 -3.68 1.95 -8.39
N PHE A 100 -4.76 2.25 -7.67
CA PHE A 100 -5.47 1.29 -6.85
C PHE A 100 -6.91 1.15 -7.36
N MET A 101 -7.23 0.03 -8.00
CA MET A 101 -8.61 -0.29 -8.37
C MET A 101 -9.33 -0.88 -7.15
N ARG A 102 -10.34 -0.15 -6.67
CA ARG A 102 -11.12 -0.55 -5.50
C ARG A 102 -12.13 -1.62 -5.89
N PHE A 103 -11.75 -2.89 -5.80
CA PHE A 103 -12.68 -4.00 -5.90
C PHE A 103 -13.18 -4.36 -4.51
N ARG A 104 -14.45 -4.06 -4.25
CA ARG A 104 -15.13 -4.51 -3.03
C ARG A 104 -15.96 -5.75 -3.39
N SER A 105 -15.47 -6.95 -3.10
CA SER A 105 -16.30 -8.15 -3.17
C SER A 105 -15.92 -9.21 -2.14
N ALA A 106 -16.97 -9.59 -1.39
CA ALA A 106 -17.07 -10.57 -0.31
C ALA A 106 -16.34 -10.24 1.01
N SER A 107 -17.01 -10.56 2.12
CA SER A 107 -16.59 -10.42 3.52
C SER A 107 -15.12 -10.78 3.78
N PRO A 108 -14.52 -10.33 4.91
CA PRO A 108 -13.15 -10.69 5.28
C PRO A 108 -12.96 -12.20 5.12
N ILE A 109 -11.91 -12.62 4.41
CA ILE A 109 -11.50 -14.02 4.37
C ILE A 109 -11.20 -14.40 5.83
N PRO A 110 -11.99 -15.28 6.46
CA PRO A 110 -11.69 -15.69 7.82
C PRO A 110 -10.33 -16.38 7.84
N ASN A 111 -9.57 -16.10 8.90
CA ASN A 111 -8.28 -16.75 9.20
C ASN A 111 -8.40 -18.27 9.21
#